data_AF-A0AAD6RBA9-F1
#
_entry.id   AF-A0AAD6RBA9-F1
#
_cell.length_a   1.000
_cell.length_b   1.000
_cell.length_c   1.000
_cell.angle_alpha   90.00
_cell.angle_beta   90.00
_cell.angle_gamma   90.00
#
_symmetry.space_group_name_H-M   'P 1'
#
loop_
_entity.id
_entity.type
_entity.pdbx_description
1 polymer ?
#
loop_
_entity_poly.entity_id
_entity_poly.type
_entity_poly.pdbx_seq_one_letter_code
_entity_poly.pdbx_strand_id
1 'polypeptide(L)'
;MTCTSCSNSIECALKMVDGVKKGVVGLDLKEARVHYDPNLTGIDRIIEAVEDAGFEAELSGTAVDVNKSCLKLEGVSSVEDVTIIQFTLESLEGVNHVEMDLTENRITVTYEPDITGPRSLIHSIQNAGKGTKVYNASLHVTPSGREVGWQQEIRTFRNQFCLGCLFSLPLCILSMVLPMLPPYKNWLDYKMLTIGMLLRWILCTPVQLIFGQRFYVGVIGGTLNENGCLLAKATHVGSDTTLSQVVRIVETTQLAGAPAQKLADQISKFLVLIASVLVSIEYLLYTYLSFPAINGYLQDTIVFLPSTIRLLLLHL
;
A
#
# COMPACT_ATOMS: atom_id res chain seq x y z
N MET A 1 -4.14 -17.78 -12.16
CA MET A 1 -3.24 -18.85 -11.64
C MET A 1 -3.08 -18.71 -10.13
N THR A 2 -3.20 -19.80 -9.36
CA THR A 2 -3.50 -19.75 -7.91
C THR A 2 -2.64 -20.68 -7.05
N CYS A 3 -1.73 -21.46 -7.62
CA CYS A 3 -0.94 -22.42 -6.86
C CYS A 3 0.33 -22.85 -7.62
N THR A 4 1.35 -23.33 -6.91
CA THR A 4 2.60 -23.83 -7.52
C THR A 4 2.37 -25.05 -8.42
N SER A 5 1.41 -25.90 -8.08
CA SER A 5 0.98 -26.98 -8.98
C SER A 5 0.26 -26.45 -10.22
N CYS A 6 -0.45 -25.34 -10.10
CA CYS A 6 -1.14 -24.67 -11.20
C CYS A 6 -0.13 -24.05 -12.17
N SER A 7 0.90 -23.36 -11.66
CA SER A 7 1.99 -22.85 -12.52
C SER A 7 2.74 -23.97 -13.21
N ASN A 8 3.03 -25.07 -12.50
CA ASN A 8 3.67 -26.23 -13.11
C ASN A 8 2.81 -26.87 -14.19
N SER A 9 1.47 -26.90 -14.00
CA SER A 9 0.55 -27.42 -15.01
C SER A 9 0.57 -26.56 -16.28
N ILE A 10 0.58 -25.24 -16.12
CA ILE A 10 0.70 -24.29 -17.23
C ILE A 10 2.08 -24.40 -17.91
N GLU A 11 3.17 -24.52 -17.15
CA GLU A 11 4.51 -24.74 -17.72
C GLU A 11 4.62 -26.05 -18.51
N CYS A 12 3.98 -27.12 -18.03
CA CYS A 12 3.91 -28.39 -18.73
C CYS A 12 3.09 -28.27 -20.01
N ALA A 13 1.93 -27.62 -19.97
CA ALA A 13 1.10 -27.38 -21.15
C ALA A 13 1.86 -26.57 -22.21
N LEU A 14 2.53 -25.49 -21.80
CA LEU A 14 3.34 -24.66 -22.69
C LEU A 14 4.51 -25.42 -23.33
N LYS A 15 5.15 -26.35 -22.61
CA LYS A 15 6.22 -27.19 -23.16
C LYS A 15 5.75 -28.25 -24.15
N MET A 16 4.46 -28.61 -24.10
CA MET A 16 3.86 -29.57 -25.04
C MET A 16 3.49 -28.94 -26.37
N VAL A 17 3.42 -27.61 -26.43
CA VAL A 17 3.18 -26.90 -27.69
C VAL A 17 4.43 -26.97 -28.56
N ASP A 18 4.27 -27.46 -29.78
CA ASP A 18 5.35 -27.49 -30.77
C ASP A 18 5.94 -26.08 -30.95
N GLY A 19 7.25 -25.96 -31.19
CA GLY A 19 7.90 -24.65 -31.37
C GLY A 19 8.12 -23.82 -30.10
N VAL A 20 7.63 -24.24 -28.92
CA VAL A 20 7.97 -23.59 -27.64
C VAL A 20 9.30 -24.13 -27.11
N LYS A 21 10.32 -23.25 -27.04
CA LYS A 21 11.65 -23.59 -26.50
C LYS A 21 11.66 -23.57 -24.97
N LYS A 22 10.96 -22.60 -24.37
CA LYS A 22 10.97 -22.40 -22.91
C LYS A 22 9.75 -21.60 -22.46
N GLY A 23 8.93 -22.17 -21.58
CA GLY A 23 7.87 -21.46 -20.86
C GLY A 23 8.24 -21.35 -19.38
N VAL A 24 8.25 -20.13 -18.83
CA VAL A 24 8.46 -19.88 -17.40
C VAL A 24 7.26 -19.11 -16.87
N VAL A 25 6.62 -19.63 -15.83
CA VAL A 25 5.42 -19.02 -15.25
C VAL A 25 5.79 -18.33 -13.94
N GLY A 26 5.69 -17.01 -13.92
CA GLY A 26 5.89 -16.20 -12.72
C GLY A 26 4.60 -16.15 -11.91
N LEU A 27 4.45 -17.06 -10.93
CA LEU A 27 3.28 -17.09 -10.05
C LEU A 27 3.08 -15.74 -9.34
N ASP A 28 4.18 -15.14 -8.92
CA ASP A 28 4.18 -13.83 -8.29
C ASP A 28 3.61 -12.79 -9.23
N LEU A 29 4.13 -12.67 -10.46
CA LEU A 29 3.73 -11.64 -11.43
C LEU A 29 2.38 -11.92 -12.11
N LYS A 30 1.83 -13.13 -11.96
CA LYS A 30 0.71 -13.64 -12.74
C LYS A 30 0.95 -13.56 -14.25
N GLU A 31 2.21 -13.63 -14.65
CA GLU A 31 2.66 -13.53 -16.03
C GLU A 31 3.36 -14.84 -16.43
N ALA A 32 3.07 -15.35 -17.63
CA ALA A 32 3.80 -16.45 -18.24
C ALA A 32 4.68 -15.90 -19.37
N ARG A 33 6.00 -16.16 -19.29
CA ARG A 33 6.96 -15.77 -20.33
C ARG A 33 7.28 -16.99 -21.18
N VAL A 34 6.96 -16.91 -22.46
CA VAL A 34 7.10 -18.02 -23.39
C VAL A 34 8.05 -17.61 -24.51
N HIS A 35 9.16 -18.34 -24.61
CA HIS A 35 10.07 -18.29 -25.74
C HIS A 35 9.64 -19.35 -26.75
N TYR A 36 9.19 -18.90 -27.91
CA TYR A 36 8.73 -19.76 -28.99
C TYR A 36 9.31 -19.29 -30.33
N ASP A 37 9.36 -20.21 -31.29
CA ASP A 37 9.77 -19.88 -32.66
C ASP A 37 8.54 -19.46 -33.48
N PRO A 38 8.48 -18.21 -33.97
CA PRO A 38 7.30 -17.68 -34.66
C PRO A 38 7.02 -18.34 -36.03
N ASN A 39 8.01 -19.06 -36.57
CA ASN A 39 7.85 -19.80 -37.82
C ASN A 39 7.17 -21.16 -37.63
N LEU A 40 7.14 -21.69 -36.40
CA LEU A 40 6.57 -23.00 -36.08
C LEU A 40 5.21 -22.87 -35.39
N THR A 41 5.04 -21.85 -34.55
CA THR A 41 3.87 -21.70 -33.68
C THR A 41 3.45 -20.24 -33.55
N GLY A 42 2.15 -20.01 -33.65
CA GLY A 42 1.52 -18.70 -33.46
C GLY A 42 1.05 -18.46 -32.03
N ILE A 43 0.85 -17.20 -31.68
CA ILE A 43 0.39 -16.76 -30.36
C ILE A 43 -0.95 -17.42 -29.97
N ASP A 44 -1.88 -17.53 -30.92
CA ASP A 44 -3.20 -18.12 -30.70
C ASP A 44 -3.12 -19.58 -30.21
N ARG A 45 -2.15 -20.36 -30.72
CA ARG A 45 -1.92 -21.74 -30.28
C ARG A 45 -1.39 -21.83 -28.86
N ILE A 46 -0.62 -20.83 -28.43
CA ILE A 46 -0.08 -20.76 -27.07
C ILE A 46 -1.20 -20.40 -26.09
N ILE A 47 -2.11 -19.50 -26.48
CA ILE A 47 -3.29 -19.15 -25.68
C ILE A 47 -4.22 -20.35 -25.57
N GLU A 48 -4.53 -21.01 -26.70
CA GLU A 48 -5.35 -22.24 -26.75
C GLU A 48 -4.79 -23.32 -25.81
N ALA A 49 -3.48 -23.54 -25.80
CA ALA A 49 -2.85 -24.51 -24.90
C ALA A 49 -2.98 -24.16 -23.41
N VAL A 50 -3.06 -22.88 -23.05
CA VAL A 50 -3.28 -22.43 -21.67
C VAL A 50 -4.76 -22.56 -21.29
N GLU A 51 -5.66 -22.29 -22.24
CA GLU A 51 -7.10 -22.51 -22.08
C GLU A 51 -7.44 -23.99 -21.94
N ASP A 52 -6.80 -24.87 -22.71
CA ASP A 52 -6.91 -26.33 -22.60
C ASP A 52 -6.42 -26.85 -21.25
N ALA A 53 -5.46 -26.16 -20.62
CA ALA A 53 -5.03 -26.42 -19.25
C ALA A 53 -6.04 -25.94 -18.19
N GLY A 54 -7.14 -25.30 -18.60
CA GLY A 54 -8.22 -24.80 -17.75
C GLY A 54 -8.00 -23.38 -17.23
N PHE A 55 -7.16 -22.58 -17.88
CA PHE A 55 -6.84 -21.22 -17.46
C PHE A 55 -7.10 -20.20 -18.57
N GLU A 56 -7.71 -19.07 -18.20
CA GLU A 56 -7.89 -17.94 -19.12
C GLU A 56 -6.59 -17.15 -19.24
N ALA A 57 -6.18 -16.84 -20.47
CA ALA A 57 -4.93 -16.13 -20.77
C ALA A 57 -5.19 -14.95 -21.69
N GLU A 58 -4.69 -13.78 -21.30
CA GLU A 58 -4.73 -12.56 -22.10
C GLU A 58 -3.30 -12.10 -22.39
N LEU A 59 -3.07 -11.54 -23.58
CA LEU A 59 -1.77 -11.04 -23.98
C LEU A 59 -1.47 -9.72 -23.27
N SER A 60 -0.71 -9.79 -22.18
CA SER A 60 -0.31 -8.61 -21.40
C SER A 60 0.97 -7.92 -21.93
N GLY A 61 1.44 -8.29 -23.11
CA GLY A 61 2.63 -7.74 -23.77
C GLY A 61 3.15 -8.74 -24.81
N THR A 62 3.46 -8.28 -26.01
CA THR A 62 3.99 -9.17 -27.05
C THR A 62 5.51 -9.30 -26.84
N ALA A 63 6.15 -10.38 -27.28
CA ALA A 63 7.62 -10.46 -27.34
C ALA A 63 8.26 -9.31 -28.15
N VAL A 64 7.46 -8.57 -28.94
CA VAL A 64 7.82 -7.28 -29.55
C VAL A 64 8.31 -6.27 -28.48
N ASP A 65 7.85 -6.36 -27.24
CA ASP A 65 8.28 -5.50 -26.14
C ASP A 65 9.69 -5.83 -25.61
N VAL A 66 10.24 -7.02 -25.91
CA VAL A 66 11.65 -7.33 -25.62
C VAL A 66 12.57 -6.55 -26.57
N ASN A 67 12.11 -6.32 -27.80
CA ASN A 67 12.79 -5.53 -28.81
C ASN A 67 12.48 -4.04 -28.67
N LYS A 68 11.52 -3.64 -27.82
CA LYS A 68 11.20 -2.23 -27.57
C LYS A 68 11.92 -1.71 -26.32
N SER A 69 12.71 -0.66 -26.48
CA SER A 69 13.23 0.13 -25.36
C SER A 69 12.53 1.47 -25.31
N CYS A 70 11.91 1.76 -24.17
CA CYS A 70 11.40 3.10 -23.87
C CYS A 70 12.49 3.91 -23.19
N LEU A 71 12.86 5.04 -23.80
CA LEU A 71 13.88 5.96 -23.33
C LEU A 71 13.18 7.29 -23.01
N LYS A 72 13.34 7.79 -21.79
CA LYS A 72 12.92 9.14 -21.44
C LYS A 72 14.04 10.12 -21.78
N LEU A 73 13.68 11.15 -22.53
CA LEU A 73 14.61 12.19 -22.96
C LEU A 73 14.52 13.43 -22.09
N GLU A 74 15.67 14.00 -21.79
CA GLU A 74 15.82 15.31 -21.17
C GLU A 74 16.62 16.23 -22.11
N GLY A 75 16.18 17.49 -22.24
CA GLY A 75 16.85 18.49 -23.08
C GLY A 75 16.26 18.68 -24.49
N VAL A 76 15.19 17.97 -24.84
CA VAL A 76 14.46 18.15 -26.10
C VAL A 76 13.38 19.20 -25.93
N SER A 77 13.47 20.29 -26.70
CA SER A 77 12.55 21.43 -26.61
C SER A 77 11.99 21.89 -27.95
N SER A 78 12.47 21.32 -29.07
CA SER A 78 12.06 21.70 -30.42
C SER A 78 11.80 20.49 -31.32
N VAL A 79 10.96 20.68 -32.33
CA VAL A 79 10.64 19.66 -33.37
C VAL A 79 11.87 19.34 -34.22
N GLU A 80 12.85 20.25 -34.29
CA GLU A 80 14.12 20.01 -35.00
C GLU A 80 14.99 19.00 -34.25
N ASP A 81 15.12 19.13 -32.93
CA ASP A 81 15.91 18.21 -32.08
C ASP A 81 15.38 16.77 -32.18
N VAL A 82 14.06 16.64 -32.33
CA VAL A 82 13.30 15.40 -32.48
C VAL A 82 13.69 14.69 -33.77
N THR A 83 13.66 15.40 -34.90
CA THR A 83 14.03 14.84 -36.21
C THR A 83 15.50 14.41 -36.27
N ILE A 84 16.40 15.14 -35.60
CA ILE A 84 17.82 14.79 -35.53
C ILE A 84 18.01 13.49 -34.75
N ILE A 85 17.35 13.34 -33.60
CA ILE A 85 17.44 12.13 -32.79
C ILE A 85 16.82 10.94 -33.53
N GLN A 86 15.66 11.12 -34.18
CA GLN A 86 15.02 10.08 -34.97
C GLN A 86 15.94 9.57 -36.09
N PHE A 87 16.48 10.48 -36.91
CA PHE A 87 17.39 10.10 -38.00
C PHE A 87 18.66 9.42 -37.48
N THR A 88 19.21 9.88 -36.36
CA THR A 88 20.39 9.26 -35.75
C THR A 88 20.10 7.84 -35.30
N LEU A 89 18.93 7.59 -34.71
CA LEU A 89 18.51 6.27 -34.25
C LEU A 89 18.16 5.34 -35.41
N GLU A 90 17.50 5.82 -36.46
CA GLU A 90 17.20 5.05 -37.67
C GLU A 90 18.46 4.67 -38.47
N SER A 91 19.53 5.48 -38.36
CA SER A 91 20.81 5.19 -39.01
C SER A 91 21.66 4.14 -38.28
N LEU A 92 21.29 3.74 -37.06
CA LEU A 92 22.01 2.71 -36.31
C LEU A 92 21.68 1.32 -36.84
N GLU A 93 22.72 0.51 -37.05
CA GLU A 93 22.55 -0.90 -37.38
C GLU A 93 21.72 -1.60 -36.30
N GLY A 94 20.78 -2.45 -36.71
CA GLY A 94 19.91 -3.22 -35.82
C GLY A 94 18.69 -2.46 -35.28
N VAL A 95 18.43 -1.21 -35.66
CA VAL A 95 17.18 -0.50 -35.31
C VAL A 95 16.13 -0.70 -36.40
N ASN A 96 14.94 -1.17 -36.01
CA ASN A 96 13.83 -1.47 -36.92
C ASN A 96 12.83 -0.31 -37.04
N HIS A 97 12.47 0.31 -35.91
CA HIS A 97 11.47 1.38 -35.88
C HIS A 97 11.69 2.30 -34.68
N VAL A 98 11.49 3.61 -34.87
CA VAL A 98 11.65 4.63 -33.82
C VAL A 98 10.35 5.42 -33.73
N GLU A 99 9.65 5.30 -32.60
CA GLU A 99 8.50 6.14 -32.27
C GLU A 99 8.90 7.15 -31.20
N MET A 100 8.41 8.37 -31.33
CA MET A 100 8.69 9.40 -30.35
C MET A 100 7.45 10.19 -29.99
N ASP A 101 7.25 10.33 -28.68
CA ASP A 101 6.16 11.08 -28.09
C ASP A 101 6.72 12.35 -27.43
N LEU A 102 6.34 13.50 -27.99
CA LEU A 102 6.73 14.83 -27.53
C LEU A 102 5.98 15.27 -26.27
N THR A 103 4.82 14.67 -25.99
CA THR A 103 4.01 15.04 -24.83
C THR A 103 4.59 14.49 -23.54
N GLU A 104 5.13 13.26 -23.61
CA GLU A 104 5.76 12.58 -22.47
C GLU A 104 7.30 12.68 -22.46
N ASN A 105 7.90 13.26 -23.52
CA ASN A 105 9.34 13.23 -23.80
C ASN A 105 9.90 11.79 -23.77
N ARG A 106 9.26 10.89 -24.50
CA ARG A 106 9.61 9.47 -24.55
C ARG A 106 9.89 9.02 -25.97
N ILE A 107 10.87 8.14 -26.14
CA ILE A 107 11.16 7.45 -27.39
C ILE A 107 11.01 5.95 -27.16
N THR A 108 10.22 5.30 -27.99
CA THR A 108 10.09 3.84 -28.05
C THR A 108 10.86 3.36 -29.27
N VAL A 109 12.01 2.74 -29.04
CA VAL A 109 12.86 2.19 -30.11
C VAL A 109 12.67 0.69 -30.19
N THR A 110 12.28 0.19 -31.36
CA THR A 110 12.26 -1.25 -31.68
C THR A 110 13.59 -1.62 -32.33
N TYR A 111 14.36 -2.53 -31.72
CA TYR A 111 15.71 -2.91 -32.16
C TYR A 111 15.95 -4.41 -31.97
N GLU A 112 16.94 -4.94 -32.69
CA GLU A 112 17.37 -6.33 -32.57
C GLU A 112 18.41 -6.46 -31.44
N PRO A 113 18.13 -7.22 -30.37
CA PRO A 113 18.98 -7.27 -29.18
C PRO A 113 20.35 -7.94 -29.42
N ASP A 114 20.49 -8.70 -30.50
CA ASP A 114 21.74 -9.39 -30.86
C ASP A 114 22.80 -8.44 -31.44
N ILE A 115 22.36 -7.31 -32.02
CA ILE A 115 23.22 -6.36 -32.72
C ILE A 115 23.42 -5.09 -31.87
N THR A 116 22.35 -4.62 -31.24
CA THR A 116 22.31 -3.28 -30.65
C THR A 116 21.68 -3.35 -29.27
N GLY A 117 22.25 -2.64 -28.30
CA GLY A 117 21.77 -2.62 -26.92
C GLY A 117 21.23 -1.26 -26.50
N PRO A 118 20.46 -1.19 -25.40
CA PRO A 118 19.92 0.07 -24.88
C PRO A 118 21.02 1.06 -24.47
N ARG A 119 22.20 0.56 -24.07
CA ARG A 119 23.38 1.42 -23.81
C ARG A 119 23.89 2.09 -25.07
N SER A 120 23.91 1.37 -26.19
CA SER A 120 24.32 1.90 -27.50
C SER A 120 23.35 2.97 -27.97
N LEU A 121 22.04 2.76 -27.78
CA LEU A 121 21.01 3.75 -28.10
C LEU A 121 21.19 5.05 -27.28
N ILE A 122 21.39 4.93 -25.96
CA ILE A 122 21.64 6.09 -25.08
C ILE A 122 22.91 6.84 -25.53
N HIS A 123 23.98 6.12 -25.84
CA HIS A 123 25.24 6.71 -26.27
C HIS A 123 25.11 7.45 -27.62
N SER A 124 24.34 6.89 -28.56
CA SER A 124 24.07 7.56 -29.85
C SER A 124 23.22 8.82 -29.67
N ILE A 125 22.25 8.82 -28.77
CA ILE A 125 21.45 10.00 -28.45
C ILE A 125 22.32 11.09 -27.81
N GLN A 126 23.24 10.72 -26.92
CA GLN A 126 24.20 11.65 -26.31
C GLN A 126 25.13 12.26 -27.36
N ASN A 127 25.62 11.46 -28.31
CA ASN A 127 26.50 11.92 -29.39
C ASN A 127 25.79 12.75 -30.47
N ALA A 128 24.47 12.62 -30.61
CA ALA A 128 23.66 13.46 -31.49
C ALA A 128 23.63 14.93 -31.04
N GLY A 129 23.92 15.19 -29.76
CA GLY A 129 24.07 16.53 -29.20
C GLY A 129 25.28 17.25 -29.78
N LYS A 130 25.08 18.10 -30.80
CA LYS A 130 26.14 19.00 -31.30
C LYS A 130 26.28 20.22 -30.39
N GLY A 131 27.48 20.42 -29.83
CA GLY A 131 27.88 21.68 -29.19
C GLY A 131 27.28 21.89 -27.80
N THR A 132 26.25 22.73 -27.69
CA THR A 132 25.74 23.31 -26.43
C THR A 132 24.54 22.59 -25.82
N LYS A 133 23.91 21.66 -26.56
CA LYS A 133 22.75 20.88 -26.09
C LYS A 133 23.19 19.44 -25.80
N VAL A 134 23.08 19.03 -24.54
CA VAL A 134 23.33 17.65 -24.11
C VAL A 134 21.97 16.97 -23.94
N TYR A 135 21.74 15.90 -24.71
CA TYR A 135 20.56 15.06 -24.54
C TYR A 135 20.87 13.96 -23.53
N ASN A 136 20.11 13.91 -22.44
CA ASN A 136 20.18 12.79 -21.51
C ASN A 136 19.02 11.84 -21.80
N ALA A 137 19.37 10.60 -22.14
CA ALA A 137 18.42 9.51 -22.28
C ALA A 137 18.53 8.59 -21.07
N SER A 138 17.43 8.40 -20.35
CA SER A 138 17.32 7.44 -19.26
C SER A 138 16.39 6.32 -19.66
N LEU A 139 16.73 5.07 -19.31
CA LEU A 139 15.85 3.93 -19.58
C LEU A 139 14.58 4.08 -18.75
N HIS A 140 13.45 4.28 -19.44
CA HIS A 140 12.15 4.27 -18.80
C HIS A 140 11.63 2.84 -18.82
N VAL A 141 11.74 2.16 -17.67
CA VAL A 141 11.02 0.90 -17.47
C VAL A 141 9.54 1.28 -17.42
N THR A 142 8.79 0.94 -18.47
CA THR A 142 7.33 1.02 -18.41
C THR A 142 6.88 0.21 -17.19
N PRO A 143 6.16 0.82 -16.24
CA PRO A 143 5.67 0.06 -15.10
C PRO A 143 4.79 -1.06 -15.65
N SER A 144 5.17 -2.32 -15.41
CA SER A 144 4.30 -3.47 -15.63
C SER A 144 2.95 -3.14 -14.98
N GLY A 145 1.83 -3.47 -15.65
CA GLY A 145 0.47 -3.07 -15.27
C GLY A 145 0.10 -3.33 -13.80
N ARG A 146 0.90 -4.15 -13.11
CA ARG A 146 0.87 -4.33 -11.67
C ARG A 146 1.08 -3.06 -10.84
N GLU A 147 2.05 -2.19 -11.18
CA GLU A 147 2.40 -1.00 -10.38
C GLU A 147 1.26 0.05 -10.33
N VAL A 148 0.47 0.11 -11.40
CA VAL A 148 -0.67 1.05 -11.53
C VAL A 148 -1.81 0.67 -10.56
N GLY A 149 -1.96 -0.61 -10.22
CA GLY A 149 -2.97 -1.10 -9.26
C GLY A 149 -2.63 -0.81 -7.80
N TRP A 150 -1.36 -0.97 -7.40
CA TRP A 150 -0.93 -0.79 -6.00
C TRP A 150 -1.20 0.63 -5.47
N GLN A 151 -1.01 1.65 -6.32
CA GLN A 151 -1.24 3.05 -5.93
C GLN A 151 -2.72 3.33 -5.60
N GLN A 152 -3.65 2.63 -6.25
CA GLN A 152 -5.08 2.78 -6.04
C GLN A 152 -5.55 2.06 -4.76
N GLU A 153 -4.94 0.91 -4.45
CA GLU A 153 -5.17 0.20 -3.20
C GLU A 153 -4.67 1.00 -1.99
N ILE A 154 -3.45 1.54 -2.04
CA ILE A 154 -2.86 2.35 -0.96
C ILE A 154 -3.77 3.55 -0.63
N ARG A 155 -4.32 4.21 -1.65
CA ARG A 155 -5.21 5.36 -1.45
C ARG A 155 -6.51 4.96 -0.77
N THR A 156 -7.04 3.78 -1.11
CA THR A 156 -8.25 3.23 -0.49
C THR A 156 -8.02 2.91 0.98
N PHE A 157 -6.91 2.25 1.32
CA PHE A 157 -6.54 1.96 2.71
C PHE A 157 -6.27 3.23 3.51
N ARG A 158 -5.58 4.22 2.94
CA ARG A 158 -5.31 5.50 3.61
C ARG A 158 -6.61 6.24 3.91
N ASN A 159 -7.51 6.32 2.95
CA ASN A 159 -8.80 7.01 3.16
C ASN A 159 -9.63 6.29 4.23
N GLN A 160 -9.66 4.96 4.24
CA GLN A 160 -10.35 4.18 5.26
C GLN A 160 -9.73 4.35 6.66
N PHE A 161 -8.40 4.38 6.74
CA PHE A 161 -7.69 4.64 7.98
C PHE A 161 -7.97 6.05 8.52
N CYS A 162 -7.85 7.08 7.69
CA CYS A 162 -8.14 8.46 8.09
C CYS A 162 -9.60 8.64 8.51
N LEU A 163 -10.54 8.04 7.77
CA LEU A 163 -11.95 8.08 8.10
C LEU A 163 -12.25 7.33 9.41
N GLY A 164 -11.58 6.19 9.67
CA GLY A 164 -11.68 5.46 10.93
C GLY A 164 -11.13 6.26 12.13
N CYS A 165 -9.96 6.89 11.97
CA CYS A 165 -9.39 7.78 12.99
C CYS A 165 -10.29 8.98 13.28
N LEU A 166 -10.93 9.55 12.26
CA LEU A 166 -11.82 10.70 12.41
C LEU A 166 -13.01 10.39 13.33
N PHE A 167 -13.52 9.15 13.34
CA PHE A 167 -14.62 8.74 14.22
C PHE A 167 -14.15 8.16 15.55
N SER A 168 -12.98 7.52 15.62
CA SER A 168 -12.47 6.92 16.88
C SER A 168 -11.91 7.94 17.87
N LEU A 169 -11.24 9.00 17.39
CA LEU A 169 -10.65 10.04 18.24
C LEU A 169 -11.70 10.84 19.03
N PRO A 170 -12.78 11.36 18.41
CA PRO A 170 -13.84 12.05 19.14
C PRO A 170 -14.54 11.15 20.16
N LEU A 171 -14.74 9.87 19.82
CA LEU A 171 -15.27 8.86 20.73
C LEU A 171 -14.38 8.64 21.96
N CYS A 172 -13.06 8.52 21.74
CA CYS A 172 -12.08 8.35 22.81
C CYS A 172 -12.08 9.56 23.75
N ILE A 173 -12.07 10.78 23.19
CA ILE A 173 -12.10 12.03 23.95
C ILE A 173 -13.41 12.17 24.74
N LEU A 174 -14.55 11.91 24.11
CA LEU A 174 -15.86 11.95 24.77
C LEU A 174 -15.98 10.87 25.86
N SER A 175 -15.37 9.72 25.67
CA SER A 175 -15.46 8.57 26.56
C SER A 175 -14.54 8.68 27.78
N MET A 176 -13.31 9.15 27.58
CA MET A 176 -12.23 9.07 28.55
C MET A 176 -11.84 10.44 29.13
N VAL A 177 -11.84 11.50 28.31
CA VAL A 177 -11.39 12.85 28.71
C VAL A 177 -12.52 13.68 29.32
N LEU A 178 -13.73 13.63 28.73
CA LEU A 178 -14.88 14.42 29.20
C LEU A 178 -15.32 14.13 30.65
N PRO A 179 -15.32 12.87 31.14
CA PRO A 179 -15.67 12.55 32.54
C PRO A 179 -14.66 13.11 33.57
N MET A 180 -13.49 13.54 33.12
CA MET A 180 -12.41 14.02 33.98
C MET A 180 -12.48 15.54 34.24
N LEU A 181 -13.33 16.27 33.50
CA LEU A 181 -13.50 17.71 33.66
C LEU A 181 -14.61 18.04 34.70
N PRO A 182 -14.26 18.62 35.86
CA PRO A 182 -15.20 18.86 36.96
C PRO A 182 -16.47 19.70 36.65
N PRO A 183 -16.45 20.72 35.75
CA PRO A 183 -17.68 21.46 35.44
C PRO A 183 -18.68 20.65 34.57
N TYR A 184 -18.20 19.63 33.85
CA TYR A 184 -19.03 18.78 33.00
C TYR A 184 -19.61 17.57 33.74
N LYS A 185 -18.93 17.09 34.79
CA LYS A 185 -19.39 15.97 35.63
C LYS A 185 -20.81 16.20 36.16
N ASN A 186 -21.11 17.38 36.73
CA ASN A 186 -22.43 17.65 37.33
C ASN A 186 -23.57 17.79 36.30
N TRP A 187 -23.27 18.22 35.06
CA TRP A 187 -24.26 18.34 33.98
C TRP A 187 -24.51 17.01 33.27
N LEU A 188 -23.46 16.19 33.12
CA LEU A 188 -23.55 14.83 32.57
C LEU A 188 -24.14 13.84 33.59
N ASP A 189 -23.84 13.99 34.90
CA ASP A 189 -24.32 13.14 36.01
C ASP A 189 -25.86 13.17 36.17
N TYR A 190 -26.51 14.29 35.85
CA TYR A 190 -27.96 14.47 36.02
C TYR A 190 -28.82 13.78 34.95
N LYS A 191 -28.22 13.37 33.83
CA LYS A 191 -28.86 12.65 32.70
C LYS A 191 -28.12 11.34 32.36
N MET A 192 -27.34 10.83 33.31
CA MET A 192 -26.11 10.08 33.03
C MET A 192 -26.29 8.67 32.49
N LEU A 193 -27.32 7.93 32.91
CA LEU A 193 -27.38 6.53 32.50
C LEU A 193 -27.91 6.36 31.06
N THR A 194 -28.76 7.26 30.59
CA THR A 194 -29.52 7.01 29.35
C THR A 194 -28.92 7.71 28.13
N ILE A 195 -28.59 9.01 28.22
CA ILE A 195 -28.15 9.79 27.05
C ILE A 195 -26.68 9.53 26.73
N GLY A 196 -25.83 9.40 27.75
CA GLY A 196 -24.41 9.05 27.56
C GLY A 196 -24.22 7.66 26.95
N MET A 197 -25.02 6.67 27.39
CA MET A 197 -25.01 5.32 26.81
C MET A 197 -25.56 5.31 25.39
N LEU A 198 -26.70 5.98 25.12
CA LEU A 198 -27.24 6.09 23.76
C LEU A 198 -26.27 6.77 22.79
N LEU A 199 -25.64 7.86 23.22
CA LEU A 199 -24.69 8.60 22.39
C LEU A 199 -23.45 7.74 22.08
N ARG A 200 -22.90 7.02 23.07
CA ARG A 200 -21.81 6.07 22.85
C ARG A 200 -22.22 4.93 21.93
N TRP A 201 -23.43 4.40 22.08
CA TRP A 201 -23.94 3.34 21.23
C TRP A 201 -24.13 3.81 19.78
N ILE A 202 -24.69 5.00 19.57
CA ILE A 202 -24.88 5.64 18.25
C ILE A 202 -23.55 5.98 17.58
N LEU A 203 -22.54 6.46 18.30
CA LEU A 203 -21.24 6.76 17.69
C LEU A 203 -20.41 5.48 17.47
N CYS A 204 -20.53 4.46 18.32
CA CYS A 204 -19.74 3.23 18.20
C CYS A 204 -20.26 2.28 17.11
N THR A 205 -21.58 2.25 16.90
CA THR A 205 -22.23 1.39 15.89
C THR A 205 -21.72 1.59 14.45
N PRO A 206 -21.58 2.80 13.88
CA PRO A 206 -21.04 2.98 12.53
C PRO A 206 -19.55 2.61 12.47
N VAL A 207 -18.79 2.79 13.55
CA VAL A 207 -17.39 2.36 13.61
C VAL A 207 -17.29 0.84 13.54
N GLN A 208 -18.12 0.11 14.29
CA GLN A 208 -18.12 -1.35 14.29
C GLN A 208 -18.72 -1.98 13.03
N LEU A 209 -19.82 -1.42 12.50
CA LEU A 209 -20.52 -2.00 11.35
C LEU A 209 -19.97 -1.55 9.99
N ILE A 210 -19.51 -0.31 9.81
CA ILE A 210 -19.06 0.14 8.48
C ILE A 210 -17.58 -0.21 8.27
N PHE A 211 -16.75 0.04 9.29
CA PHE A 211 -15.31 -0.23 9.19
C PHE A 211 -14.98 -1.65 9.64
N GLY A 212 -15.66 -2.14 10.68
CA GLY A 212 -15.47 -3.49 11.21
C GLY A 212 -16.08 -4.60 10.33
N GLN A 213 -17.08 -4.32 9.48
CA GLN A 213 -17.72 -5.35 8.64
C GLN A 213 -16.74 -6.09 7.73
N ARG A 214 -15.63 -5.47 7.32
CA ARG A 214 -14.57 -6.17 6.56
C ARG A 214 -13.92 -7.32 7.34
N PHE A 215 -13.93 -7.26 8.67
CA PHE A 215 -13.44 -8.35 9.53
C PHE A 215 -14.52 -9.39 9.85
N TYR A 216 -15.80 -8.99 9.79
CA TYR A 216 -16.93 -9.91 10.00
C TYR A 216 -17.31 -10.69 8.74
N VAL A 217 -17.03 -10.14 7.56
CA VAL A 217 -17.38 -10.74 6.26
C VAL A 217 -16.10 -11.10 5.52
N GLY A 218 -15.60 -12.30 5.78
CA GLY A 218 -14.43 -12.84 5.09
C GLY A 218 -14.06 -14.23 5.60
N VAL A 219 -13.63 -15.09 4.69
CA VAL A 219 -13.09 -16.42 5.02
C VAL A 219 -11.68 -16.45 4.47
N ILE A 220 -10.72 -16.76 5.33
CA ILE A 220 -9.31 -16.82 4.96
C ILE A 220 -8.95 -18.27 4.63
N GLY A 221 -8.25 -18.47 3.52
CA GLY A 221 -7.68 -19.77 3.17
C GLY A 221 -6.74 -20.27 4.27
N GLY A 222 -6.99 -21.47 4.79
CA GLY A 222 -6.30 -22.05 5.94
C GLY A 222 -7.15 -22.15 7.22
N THR A 223 -8.36 -21.58 7.23
CA THR A 223 -9.35 -21.81 8.30
C THR A 223 -10.09 -23.12 8.09
N LEU A 224 -10.37 -23.86 9.17
CA LEU A 224 -11.13 -25.11 9.14
C LEU A 224 -12.61 -24.82 9.40
N ASN A 225 -13.50 -25.23 8.50
CA ASN A 225 -14.93 -25.17 8.77
C ASN A 225 -15.33 -26.39 9.61
N GLU A 226 -15.72 -26.18 10.86
CA GLU A 226 -16.11 -27.27 11.75
C GLU A 226 -17.53 -27.79 11.47
N ASN A 227 -18.44 -26.97 10.94
CA ASN A 227 -19.86 -27.32 10.82
C ASN A 227 -20.50 -26.87 9.50
N GLY A 228 -21.33 -27.73 8.92
CA GLY A 228 -22.21 -27.41 7.79
C GLY A 228 -21.51 -27.21 6.43
N CYS A 229 -22.29 -26.82 5.42
CA CYS A 229 -21.79 -26.48 4.10
C CYS A 229 -21.61 -24.96 3.98
N LEU A 230 -20.39 -24.51 3.72
CA LEU A 230 -20.05 -23.11 3.54
C LEU A 230 -19.80 -22.82 2.05
N LEU A 231 -20.66 -22.03 1.43
CA LEU A 231 -20.45 -21.53 0.07
C LEU A 231 -19.75 -20.17 0.14
N ALA A 232 -18.49 -20.12 -0.29
CA ALA A 232 -17.69 -18.90 -0.30
C ALA A 232 -17.22 -18.56 -1.72
N LYS A 233 -17.29 -17.28 -2.09
CA LYS A 233 -16.72 -16.77 -3.35
C LYS A 233 -15.24 -16.46 -3.14
N ALA A 234 -14.36 -17.08 -3.92
CA ALA A 234 -12.93 -16.80 -3.87
C ALA A 234 -12.66 -15.36 -4.38
N THR A 235 -12.19 -14.49 -3.48
CA THR A 235 -11.77 -13.12 -3.81
C THR A 235 -10.28 -13.02 -4.05
N HIS A 236 -9.48 -13.79 -3.30
CA HIS A 236 -8.02 -13.85 -3.42
C HIS A 236 -7.57 -15.31 -3.40
N VAL A 237 -6.62 -15.66 -4.26
CA VAL A 237 -6.16 -17.04 -4.43
C VAL A 237 -4.67 -17.06 -4.80
N GLY A 238 -3.94 -18.08 -4.36
CA GLY A 238 -2.50 -18.21 -4.57
C GLY A 238 -1.64 -17.21 -3.81
N SER A 239 -0.68 -16.58 -4.51
CA SER A 239 0.27 -15.62 -3.94
C SER A 239 -0.40 -14.42 -3.26
N ASP A 240 -1.64 -14.12 -3.64
CA ASP A 240 -2.42 -13.01 -3.11
C ASP A 240 -3.26 -13.39 -1.89
N THR A 241 -3.17 -14.65 -1.42
CA THR A 241 -3.81 -15.05 -0.17
C THR A 241 -3.06 -14.45 1.02
N THR A 242 -3.81 -14.12 2.08
CA THR A 242 -3.24 -13.62 3.34
C THR A 242 -2.23 -14.62 3.93
N LEU A 243 -2.46 -15.93 3.77
CA LEU A 243 -1.52 -16.96 4.21
C LEU A 243 -0.21 -16.93 3.41
N SER A 244 -0.28 -16.85 2.07
CA SER A 244 0.92 -16.72 1.24
C SER A 244 1.67 -15.43 1.48
N GLN A 245 0.98 -14.31 1.73
CA GLN A 245 1.61 -13.07 2.17
C GLN A 245 2.33 -13.24 3.50
N VAL A 246 1.72 -13.89 4.49
CA VAL A 246 2.38 -14.16 5.78
C VAL A 246 3.60 -15.05 5.59
N VAL A 247 3.52 -16.14 4.83
CA VAL A 247 4.67 -17.02 4.54
C VAL A 247 5.78 -16.24 3.86
N ARG A 248 5.46 -15.43 2.85
CA ARG A 248 6.43 -14.60 2.12
C ARG A 248 7.06 -13.52 3.00
N ILE A 249 6.27 -12.88 3.86
CA ILE A 249 6.78 -11.90 4.84
C ILE A 249 7.70 -12.61 5.84
N VAL A 250 7.32 -13.78 6.35
CA VAL A 250 8.17 -14.56 7.28
C VAL A 250 9.46 -15.00 6.59
N GLU A 251 9.40 -15.53 5.38
CA GLU A 251 10.56 -15.96 4.60
C GLU A 251 11.52 -14.80 4.29
N THR A 252 10.97 -13.67 3.82
CA THR A 252 11.77 -12.46 3.56
C THR A 252 12.35 -11.86 4.84
N THR A 253 11.65 -11.94 5.97
CA THR A 253 12.14 -11.45 7.26
C THR A 253 13.14 -12.41 7.91
N GLN A 254 13.03 -13.73 7.69
CA GLN A 254 14.04 -14.69 8.13
C GLN A 254 15.35 -14.54 7.33
N LEU A 255 15.26 -14.13 6.06
CA LEU A 255 16.44 -13.78 5.24
C LEU A 255 16.98 -12.38 5.55
N ALA A 256 16.11 -11.43 5.92
CA ALA A 256 16.45 -10.07 6.30
C ALA A 256 16.10 -9.83 7.77
N GLY A 257 16.83 -10.44 8.70
CA GLY A 257 16.50 -10.45 10.14
C GLY A 257 16.52 -9.10 10.89
N ALA A 258 16.61 -7.94 10.23
CA ALA A 258 16.97 -6.68 10.88
C ALA A 258 16.01 -5.48 10.74
N PRO A 259 15.21 -5.27 9.67
CA PRO A 259 14.53 -3.98 9.47
C PRO A 259 13.16 -3.90 10.16
N ALA A 260 12.33 -4.95 10.14
CA ALA A 260 10.97 -4.91 10.70
C ALA A 260 10.97 -4.79 12.23
N GLN A 261 11.86 -5.54 12.89
CA GLN A 261 11.96 -5.54 14.35
C GLN A 261 12.47 -4.20 14.90
N LYS A 262 13.36 -3.52 14.16
CA LYS A 262 13.79 -2.15 14.47
C LYS A 262 12.67 -1.13 14.34
N LEU A 263 11.84 -1.23 13.29
CA LEU A 263 10.67 -0.36 13.09
C LEU A 263 9.64 -0.54 14.21
N ALA A 264 9.32 -1.79 14.57
CA ALA A 264 8.42 -2.10 15.67
C ALA A 264 8.93 -1.54 17.01
N ASP A 265 10.23 -1.72 17.31
CA ASP A 265 10.85 -1.17 18.52
C ASP A 265 10.86 0.36 18.52
N GLN A 266 11.06 1.01 17.37
CA GLN A 266 11.01 2.48 17.29
C GLN A 266 9.60 3.02 17.47
N ILE A 267 8.60 2.39 16.86
CA ILE A 267 7.19 2.77 17.02
C ILE A 267 6.73 2.56 18.47
N SER A 268 7.11 1.43 19.09
CA SER A 268 6.78 1.13 20.49
C SER A 268 7.35 2.17 21.45
N LYS A 269 8.62 2.59 21.26
CA LYS A 269 9.24 3.67 22.06
C LYS A 269 8.49 4.99 21.96
N PHE A 270 8.07 5.38 20.76
CA PHE A 270 7.29 6.60 20.56
C PHE A 270 5.89 6.52 21.17
N LEU A 271 5.18 5.40 21.00
CA LEU A 271 3.84 5.20 21.56
C LEU A 271 3.83 5.28 23.08
N VAL A 272 4.79 4.62 23.74
CA VAL A 272 4.90 4.62 25.21
C VAL A 272 5.20 6.04 25.72
N LEU A 273 6.07 6.78 25.04
CA LEU A 273 6.41 8.15 25.44
C LEU A 273 5.25 9.12 25.23
N ILE A 274 4.50 9.01 24.13
CA ILE A 274 3.31 9.83 23.89
C ILE A 274 2.25 9.52 24.93
N ALA A 275 1.98 8.23 25.21
CA ALA A 275 0.97 7.82 26.18
C ALA A 275 1.31 8.32 27.60
N SER A 276 2.57 8.24 28.02
CA SER A 276 2.98 8.73 29.35
C SER A 276 2.87 10.25 29.48
N VAL A 277 3.21 11.01 28.43
CA VAL A 277 3.03 12.46 28.39
C VAL A 277 1.54 12.82 28.44
N LEU A 278 0.68 12.10 27.71
CA LEU A 278 -0.76 12.34 27.70
C LEU A 278 -1.38 12.11 29.08
N VAL A 279 -1.04 11.00 29.75
CA VAL A 279 -1.46 10.72 31.13
C VAL A 279 -0.96 11.78 32.11
N SER A 280 0.27 12.25 31.94
CA SER A 280 0.86 13.30 32.79
C SER A 280 0.15 14.64 32.61
N ILE A 281 -0.21 15.00 31.38
CA ILE A 281 -0.97 16.21 31.05
C ILE A 281 -2.38 16.11 31.62
N GLU A 282 -3.05 14.97 31.48
CA GLU A 282 -4.37 14.74 32.07
C GLU A 282 -4.33 14.92 33.60
N TYR A 283 -3.34 14.32 34.28
CA TYR A 283 -3.17 14.46 35.72
C TYR A 283 -2.90 15.92 36.16
N LEU A 284 -2.06 16.65 35.42
CA LEU A 284 -1.80 18.07 35.67
C LEU A 284 -3.05 18.94 35.44
N LEU A 285 -3.82 18.64 34.40
CA LEU A 285 -5.06 19.34 34.10
C LEU A 285 -6.11 19.11 35.20
N TYR A 286 -6.21 17.88 35.70
CA TYR A 286 -7.10 17.54 36.83
C TYR A 286 -6.73 18.25 38.11
N THR A 287 -5.45 18.19 38.48
CA THR A 287 -4.97 18.85 39.70
C THR A 287 -5.17 20.36 39.63
N TYR A 288 -4.91 20.98 38.47
CA TYR A 288 -5.14 22.41 38.25
C TYR A 288 -6.65 22.79 38.33
N LEU A 289 -7.52 22.02 37.69
CA LEU A 289 -8.98 22.28 37.70
C LEU A 289 -9.65 21.94 39.03
N SER A 290 -9.12 20.97 39.79
CA SER A 290 -9.66 20.52 41.07
C SER A 290 -9.12 21.34 42.26
N PHE A 291 -8.00 22.05 42.09
CA PHE A 291 -7.43 22.96 43.10
C PHE A 291 -8.41 24.01 43.61
N PRO A 292 -9.13 24.78 42.76
CA PRO A 292 -10.11 25.77 43.24
C PRO A 292 -11.33 25.12 43.93
N ALA A 293 -11.70 23.89 43.56
CA ALA A 293 -12.81 23.17 44.20
C ALA A 293 -12.46 22.68 45.62
N ILE A 294 -11.22 22.25 45.85
CA ILE A 294 -10.72 21.83 47.18
C ILE A 294 -10.53 23.05 48.09
N ASN A 295 -10.03 24.18 47.54
CA ASN A 295 -9.84 25.40 48.32
C ASN A 295 -11.17 26.00 48.78
N GLY A 296 -12.22 25.94 47.96
CA GLY A 296 -13.58 26.30 48.38
C GLY A 296 -14.14 25.41 49.50
N TYR A 297 -13.92 24.08 49.40
CA TYR A 297 -14.37 23.12 50.41
C TYR A 297 -13.67 23.27 51.76
N LEU A 298 -12.37 23.59 51.76
CA LEU A 298 -11.60 23.89 52.97
C LEU A 298 -12.04 25.21 53.61
N GLN A 299 -12.35 26.23 52.81
CA GLN A 299 -12.81 27.51 53.32
C GLN A 299 -14.20 27.39 53.98
N ASP A 300 -15.10 26.59 53.41
CA ASP A 300 -16.41 26.30 53.99
C ASP A 300 -16.32 25.43 55.25
N THR A 301 -15.42 24.44 55.32
CA THR A 301 -15.23 23.63 56.55
C THR A 301 -14.57 24.40 57.70
N ILE A 302 -13.67 25.36 57.41
CA ILE A 302 -13.06 26.26 58.41
C ILE A 302 -14.11 27.20 59.04
N VAL A 303 -15.21 27.51 58.36
CA VAL A 303 -16.32 28.32 58.88
C VAL A 303 -17.20 27.53 59.87
N PHE A 304 -17.26 26.19 59.76
CA PHE A 304 -18.06 25.31 60.62
C PHE A 304 -17.32 24.77 61.87
N LEU A 305 -16.03 25.06 62.04
CA LEU A 305 -15.28 24.67 63.23
C LEU A 305 -15.63 25.59 64.43
N PRO A 306 -15.81 25.05 65.66
CA PRO A 306 -16.00 25.86 66.86
C PRO A 306 -14.89 26.91 67.02
N SER A 307 -15.24 28.12 67.46
CA SER A 307 -14.36 29.30 67.53
C SER A 307 -13.03 29.06 68.27
N THR A 308 -12.95 28.05 69.12
CA THR A 308 -11.76 27.63 69.87
C THR A 308 -10.69 26.95 69.01
N ILE A 309 -11.06 26.20 67.97
CA ILE A 309 -10.12 25.51 67.07
C ILE A 309 -9.67 26.44 65.93
N ARG A 310 -10.55 27.38 65.53
CA ARG A 310 -10.27 28.40 64.50
C ARG A 310 -9.09 29.31 64.84
N LEU A 311 -8.87 29.60 66.14
CA LEU A 311 -7.74 30.41 66.63
C LEU A 311 -6.42 29.63 66.69
N LEU A 312 -6.47 28.31 66.83
CA LEU A 312 -5.29 27.45 66.98
C LEU A 312 -4.64 27.11 65.63
N LEU A 313 -5.43 27.08 64.55
CA LEU A 313 -4.97 26.83 63.18
C LEU A 313 -4.48 28.08 62.43
N LEU A 314 -4.78 29.29 62.90
CA LEU A 314 -4.31 30.55 62.28
C LEU A 314 -2.91 31.00 62.77
N HIS A 315 -2.34 30.27 63.72
CA HIS A 315 -1.02 30.57 64.32
C HIS A 315 0.07 29.52 64.01
N LEU A 316 -0.25 28.53 63.16
CA LEU A 316 0.67 27.56 62.56
C LEU A 316 0.73 27.80 61.06
#